data_AF-A0A2M6Z3F6-F1
#
_entry.id   AF-A0A2M6Z3F6-F1
#
_cell.length_a   1.000
_cell.length_b   1.000
_cell.length_c   1.000
_cell.angle_alpha   90.00
_cell.angle_beta   90.00
_cell.angle_gamma   90.00
#
_symmetry.space_group_name_H-M   'P 1'
#
loop_
_entity.id
_entity.type
_entity.pdbx_description
1 polymer ?
#
loop_
_entity_poly.entity_id
_entity_poly.type
_entity_poly.pdbx_seq_one_letter_code
_entity_poly.pdbx_strand_id
1 'polypeptide(L)' 'MDLGCGSGRFSIGAAQMGFDVTGVDITPQAVEAAKQRAKQIGIINVRFLSEDY' A
#
# COMPACT_ATOMS: atom_id res chain seq x y z
N MET A 1 -5.29 4.56 -7.39
CA MET A 1 -6.04 3.81 -6.35
C MET A 1 -5.90 2.34 -6.67
N ASP A 2 -5.62 1.49 -5.69
CA ASP A 2 -5.32 0.05 -5.85
C ASP A 2 -6.21 -0.74 -4.87
N LEU A 3 -7.20 -1.47 -5.40
CA LEU A 3 -8.21 -2.20 -4.61
C LEU A 3 -7.81 -3.67 -4.50
N GLY A 4 -7.82 -4.22 -3.28
CA GLY A 4 -7.23 -5.53 -3.01
C GLY A 4 -5.71 -5.50 -3.14
N CYS A 5 -5.06 -4.46 -2.59
CA CYS A 5 -3.64 -4.20 -2.82
C CYS A 5 -2.71 -5.26 -2.21
N GLY A 6 -3.23 -6.15 -1.35
CA GLY A 6 -2.47 -7.15 -0.63
C GLY A 6 -1.32 -6.51 0.15
N SER A 7 -0.12 -7.07 0.00
CA SER A 7 1.12 -6.54 0.60
C SER A 7 1.69 -5.30 -0.12
N GLY A 8 0.90 -4.65 -1.00
CA GLY A 8 1.21 -3.35 -1.58
C GLY A 8 2.22 -3.39 -2.73
N ARG A 9 2.46 -4.52 -3.39
CA ARG A 9 3.46 -4.64 -4.47
C ARG A 9 3.28 -3.60 -5.57
N PHE A 10 2.06 -3.47 -6.10
CA PHE A 10 1.77 -2.52 -7.17
C PHE A 10 1.72 -1.09 -6.66
N SER A 11 1.05 -0.87 -5.53
CA SER A 11 1.01 0.43 -4.86
C SER A 11 2.40 1.03 -4.60
N ILE A 12 3.33 0.21 -4.08
CA ILE A 12 4.71 0.60 -3.83
C ILE A 12 5.47 0.87 -5.14
N GLY A 13 5.32 0.01 -6.14
CA GLY A 13 5.98 0.21 -7.43
C GLY A 13 5.52 1.50 -8.13
N ALA A 14 4.23 1.81 -8.05
CA ALA A 14 3.70 3.08 -8.55
C ALA A 14 4.22 4.28 -7.73
N ALA A 15 4.29 4.16 -6.40
CA ALA A 15 4.88 5.20 -5.57
C ALA A 15 6.37 5.45 -5.89
N GLN A 16 7.14 4.40 -6.17
CA GLN A 16 8.53 4.53 -6.62
C GLN A 16 8.69 5.27 -7.95
N MET A 17 7.68 5.21 -8.83
CA MET A 17 7.64 5.98 -10.07
C MET A 17 7.22 7.44 -9.88
N GLY A 18 6.95 7.86 -8.63
CA GLY A 18 6.58 9.25 -8.30
C GLY A 18 5.06 9.50 -8.26
N PHE A 19 4.22 8.46 -8.36
CA PHE A 19 2.77 8.62 -8.24
C PHE A 19 2.34 8.66 -6.77
N ASP A 20 1.31 9.44 -6.45
CA ASP A 20 0.62 9.35 -5.16
C ASP A 20 -0.40 8.23 -5.19
N VAL A 21 -0.21 7.22 -4.34
CA VAL A 21 -1.03 6.00 -4.39
C VAL A 21 -1.75 5.76 -3.06
N THR A 22 -3.00 5.35 -3.15
CA THR A 22 -3.75 4.77 -2.03
C THR A 22 -4.09 3.32 -2.37
N GLY A 23 -3.57 2.40 -1.56
CA GLY A 23 -3.89 0.98 -1.58
C GLY A 23 -4.91 0.63 -0.50
N VAL A 24 -5.91 -0.17 -0.84
CA VAL A 24 -6.94 -0.64 0.07
C VAL A 24 -7.02 -2.15 0.02
N ASP A 25 -7.06 -2.81 1.17
CA ASP A 25 -7.29 -4.24 1.27
C ASP A 25 -8.16 -4.53 2.50
N ILE A 26 -9.09 -5.49 2.38
CA ILE A 26 -9.95 -5.88 3.50
C ILE A 26 -9.17 -6.62 4.58
N THR A 27 -8.04 -7.23 4.24
CA THR A 27 -7.24 -8.04 5.16
C THR A 27 -6.28 -7.15 5.95
N PRO A 28 -6.48 -6.94 7.27
CA PRO A 28 -5.65 -6.01 8.04
C PRO A 28 -4.16 -6.41 8.07
N GLN A 29 -3.88 -7.71 8.07
CA GLN A 29 -2.52 -8.25 8.04
C GLN A 29 -1.80 -7.91 6.72
N ALA A 30 -2.54 -7.87 5.61
CA ALA A 30 -1.98 -7.49 4.31
C ALA A 30 -1.62 -6.00 4.26
N VAL A 31 -2.52 -5.15 4.77
CA VAL A 31 -2.30 -3.70 4.93
C VAL A 31 -1.09 -3.42 5.83
N GLU A 32 -0.95 -4.12 6.95
CA GLU A 32 0.20 -3.95 7.84
C GLU A 32 1.51 -4.37 7.16
N ALA A 33 1.52 -5.50 6.45
CA ALA A 33 2.68 -5.94 5.66
C ALA A 33 3.04 -4.91 4.58
N ALA A 34 2.05 -4.30 3.92
CA ALA A 34 2.27 -3.26 2.92
C ALA A 34 2.90 -1.99 3.53
N LYS A 35 2.40 -1.54 4.69
CA LYS A 35 2.96 -0.39 5.43
C LYS A 35 4.40 -0.64 5.85
N GLN A 36 4.69 -1.82 6.42
CA GLN A 36 6.04 -2.19 6.84
C GLN A 36 6.99 -2.22 5.65
N ARG A 37 6.55 -2.82 4.53
CA ARG A 37 7.35 -2.86 3.31
C ARG A 37 7.67 -1.46 2.81
N ALA A 38 6.66 -0.59 2.67
CA ALA A 38 6.87 0.80 2.24
C ALA A 38 7.82 1.57 3.16
N LYS A 39 7.71 1.37 4.48
CA LYS A 39 8.62 1.97 5.47
C LYS A 39 10.06 1.47 5.32
N GLN A 40 10.27 0.17 5.12
CA GLN A 40 11.60 -0.43 4.98
C GLN A 40 12.39 0.14 3.79
N ILE A 41 11.70 0.50 2.71
CA ILE A 41 12.31 1.07 1.49
C ILE A 41 12.18 2.60 1.41
N GLY A 42 11.67 3.26 2.46
CA GLY A 42 11.61 4.73 2.56
C GLY A 42 10.59 5.40 1.64
N ILE A 43 9.52 4.70 1.24
CA ILE A 43 8.47 5.28 0.39
C ILE A 43 7.46 6.05 1.26
N ILE A 44 7.23 7.31 0.89
CA ILE A 44 6.38 8.25 1.65
C ILE A 44 5.10 8.66 0.92
N ASN A 45 5.06 8.50 -0.41
CA ASN A 45 3.94 8.85 -1.30
C ASN A 45 2.98 7.68 -1.53
N VAL A 46 2.77 6.85 -0.50
CA VAL A 46 1.80 5.76 -0.51
C VAL A 46 1.03 5.70 0.80
N ARG A 47 -0.28 5.51 0.71
CA ARG A 47 -1.18 5.30 1.86
C ARG A 47 -1.83 3.94 1.75
N PHE A 48 -1.94 3.22 2.88
CA PHE A 48 -2.66 1.94 2.96
C PHE A 48 -3.80 2.01 3.96
N LEU A 49 -5.00 1.61 3.53
CA LEU A 49 -6.22 1.59 4.31
C LEU A 49 -6.77 0.16 4.40
N SER A 50 -7.32 -0.18 5.57
CA SER A 50 -8.09 -1.41 5.75
C SER A 50 -9.55 -0.99 5.82
N GLU A 51 -10.36 -1.38 4.84
CA GLU A 51 -11.80 -1.11 4.85
C GLU A 51 -12.56 -2.42 4.68
N ASP A 52 -13.44 -2.72 5.65
CA ASP A 52 -14.50 -3.72 5.55
C ASP A 52 -15.72 -3.01 4.92
N TYR A 53 -16.01 -3.30 3.65
CA TYR A 53 -17.18 -2.75 2.96
C TYR A 53 -18.42 -3.63 3.13
#